data_AF-A0A7X6DRC4-F1
#
_entry.id   AF-A0A7X6DRC4-F1
#
_cell.length_a   1.000
_cell.length_b   1.000
_cell.length_c   1.000
_cell.angle_alpha   90.00
_cell.angle_beta   90.00
_cell.angle_gamma   90.00
#
_symmetry.space_group_name_H-M   'P 1'
#
loop_
_entity.id
_entity.type
_entity.pdbx_description
1 polymer ?
#
loop_
_entity_poly.entity_id
_entity_poly.type
_entity_poly.pdbx_seq_one_letter_code
_entity_poly.pdbx_strand_id
1 'polypeptide(L)'
;MTEDHYLREKIRQTLATDPQVGILNVRVQIEGKRIILYGEVSSPEKGEYARTVVQRQLPDFEVISELTPPIPPEGPPEGPYVRIAAAGDLHYDARSRGKLRSHFQKLEGEADLLLLAGDLTDTGTSEETAVLIEDLKGLRIPIVAVLGNHDYHCNQVKEVRRMLGEGGVTVLEGDSTVVHCRELSIGIAGTKGFAGGFEGACGTVFGEPEMKAFIAHTERVSHQLKETLFSLETDLKIALLHYAPIRETLAGERAEVFPFLGSYLLGKAIDEAGADLVVHGHAHHGRERGMTRGGIPVRNAAIPMLKKANLFYSLSPRAKKTHS
;
A
#
# COMPACT_ATOMS: atom_id res chain seq x y z
N MET A 1 30.10 -1.41 22.48
CA MET A 1 29.41 -0.90 21.27
C MET A 1 29.87 -1.75 20.10
N THR A 2 28.95 -2.30 19.31
CA THR A 2 29.29 -3.14 18.16
C THR A 2 29.84 -2.28 17.02
N GLU A 3 30.66 -2.87 16.14
CA GLU A 3 31.26 -2.21 14.97
C GLU A 3 30.18 -1.57 14.06
N ASP A 4 29.06 -2.26 13.89
CA ASP A 4 27.88 -1.75 13.16
C ASP A 4 27.29 -0.48 13.77
N HIS A 5 27.27 -0.37 15.10
CA HIS A 5 26.75 0.83 15.77
C HIS A 5 27.62 2.04 15.44
N TYR A 6 28.94 1.88 15.49
CA TYR A 6 29.86 2.94 15.13
C TYR A 6 29.73 3.34 13.65
N LEU A 7 29.61 2.35 12.76
CA LEU A 7 29.45 2.60 11.33
C LEU A 7 28.14 3.34 11.01
N ARG A 8 27.02 2.97 11.65
CA ARG A 8 25.73 3.69 11.50
C ARG A 8 25.83 5.15 11.92
N GLU A 9 26.43 5.42 13.08
CA GLU A 9 26.62 6.80 13.56
C GLU A 9 27.54 7.61 12.65
N LYS A 10 28.62 6.99 12.14
CA LYS A 10 29.51 7.64 11.16
C LYS A 10 28.77 8.01 9.88
N ILE A 11 27.96 7.10 9.33
CA ILE A 11 27.14 7.37 8.13
C ILE A 11 26.16 8.51 8.39
N ARG A 12 25.46 8.50 9.52
CA ARG A 12 24.55 9.58 9.92
C ARG A 12 25.27 10.92 10.03
N GLN A 13 26.42 10.94 10.68
CA GLN A 13 27.22 12.16 10.83
C GLN A 13 27.72 12.69 9.48
N THR A 14 28.20 11.80 8.60
CA THR A 14 28.59 12.16 7.23
C THR A 14 27.43 12.82 6.48
N LEU A 15 26.26 12.19 6.47
CA LEU A 15 25.08 12.72 5.77
C LEU A 15 24.57 14.04 6.38
N ALA A 16 24.71 14.21 7.70
CA ALA A 16 24.31 15.43 8.40
C ALA A 16 25.25 16.61 8.15
N THR A 17 26.55 16.35 8.00
CA THR A 17 27.59 17.39 7.89
C THR A 17 27.99 17.71 6.45
N ASP A 18 27.67 16.84 5.49
CA ASP A 18 27.95 17.10 4.08
C ASP A 18 27.08 18.28 3.59
N PRO A 19 27.70 19.35 3.05
CA PRO A 19 27.01 20.60 2.71
C PRO A 19 26.02 20.47 1.54
N GLN A 20 26.12 19.41 0.74
CA GLN A 20 25.20 19.15 -0.37
C GLN A 20 24.07 18.19 0.03
N VAL A 21 24.29 17.36 1.06
CA VAL A 21 23.29 16.44 1.63
C VAL A 21 22.47 17.11 2.75
N GLY A 22 23.13 17.41 3.88
CA GLY A 22 22.55 18.03 5.07
C GLY A 22 21.34 17.30 5.68
N ILE A 23 21.33 15.95 5.68
CA ILE A 23 20.16 15.18 6.17
C ILE A 23 20.40 14.72 7.62
N LEU A 24 19.51 15.13 8.53
CA LEU A 24 19.61 14.83 9.95
C LEU A 24 18.90 13.53 10.36
N ASN A 25 17.81 13.18 9.68
CA ASN A 25 16.90 12.10 10.07
C ASN A 25 17.00 10.88 9.13
N VAL A 26 18.20 10.34 8.98
CA VAL A 26 18.45 9.12 8.20
C VAL A 26 18.50 7.89 9.12
N ARG A 27 17.67 6.91 8.81
CA ARG A 27 17.78 5.54 9.33
C ARG A 27 18.76 4.78 8.46
N VAL A 28 19.75 4.16 9.10
CA VAL A 28 20.79 3.37 8.42
C VAL A 28 20.65 1.92 8.87
N GLN A 29 20.42 1.04 7.90
CA GLN A 29 20.43 -0.41 8.10
C GLN A 29 21.71 -0.96 7.48
N ILE A 30 22.37 -1.87 8.20
CA ILE A 30 23.60 -2.51 7.74
C ILE A 30 23.36 -4.02 7.80
N GLU A 31 23.56 -4.68 6.67
CA GLU A 31 23.37 -6.12 6.50
C GLU A 31 24.55 -6.69 5.72
N GLY A 32 25.52 -7.24 6.44
CA GLY A 32 26.78 -7.68 5.83
C GLY A 32 27.49 -6.51 5.14
N LYS A 33 27.65 -6.60 3.81
CA LYS A 33 28.26 -5.53 2.99
C LYS A 33 27.25 -4.58 2.35
N ARG A 34 25.98 -4.62 2.74
CA ARG A 34 24.94 -3.70 2.22
C ARG A 34 24.60 -2.65 3.27
N ILE A 35 24.50 -1.41 2.81
CA ILE A 35 24.04 -0.27 3.60
C ILE A 35 22.79 0.27 2.94
N ILE A 36 21.70 0.36 3.69
CA ILE A 36 20.44 0.91 3.20
C ILE A 36 20.12 2.18 3.97
N LEU A 37 19.94 3.28 3.24
CA LEU A 37 19.57 4.59 3.76
C LEU A 37 18.06 4.78 3.62
N TYR A 38 17.36 4.97 4.74
CA TYR A 38 15.93 5.24 4.77
C TYR A 38 15.65 6.61 5.40
N GLY A 39 14.58 7.26 4.96
CA GLY A 39 14.14 8.53 5.53
C GLY A 39 13.68 9.52 4.47
N GLU A 40 13.60 10.77 4.87
CA GLU A 40 13.08 11.85 4.04
C GLU A 40 14.22 12.77 3.58
N VAL A 41 14.16 13.18 2.32
CA VAL A 41 15.06 14.16 1.70
C VAL A 41 14.23 15.30 1.11
N SER A 42 14.82 16.42 0.71
CA SER A 42 14.00 17.47 0.08
C SER A 42 13.67 17.18 -1.40
N SER A 43 14.39 16.25 -2.03
CA SER A 43 14.18 15.85 -3.42
C SER A 43 14.83 14.49 -3.72
N PRO A 44 14.41 13.78 -4.80
CA PRO A 44 15.03 12.52 -5.20
C PRO A 44 16.53 12.64 -5.47
N GLU A 45 16.97 13.76 -6.05
CA GLU A 45 18.38 14.03 -6.35
C GLU A 45 19.23 14.07 -5.08
N LYS A 46 18.68 14.59 -3.97
CA LYS A 46 19.36 14.53 -2.67
C LYS A 46 19.48 13.10 -2.14
N GLY A 47 18.50 12.24 -2.40
CA GLY A 47 18.56 10.82 -2.06
C GLY A 47 19.69 10.09 -2.80
N GLU A 48 19.84 10.35 -4.09
CA GLU A 48 20.95 9.82 -4.91
C GLU A 48 22.31 10.41 -4.51
N TYR A 49 22.32 11.70 -4.17
CA TYR A 49 23.53 12.35 -3.72
C TYR A 49 24.00 11.78 -2.36
N ALA A 50 23.08 11.59 -1.42
CA ALA A 50 23.34 10.90 -0.14
C ALA A 50 23.92 9.49 -0.36
N ARG A 51 23.33 8.72 -1.29
CA ARG A 51 23.87 7.41 -1.69
C ARG A 51 25.33 7.52 -2.13
N THR A 52 25.61 8.47 -3.02
CA THR A 52 26.93 8.68 -3.61
C THR A 52 27.97 9.08 -2.56
N VAL A 53 27.61 9.95 -1.62
CA VAL A 53 28.50 10.37 -0.53
C VAL A 53 28.90 9.19 0.35
N VAL A 54 27.93 8.36 0.75
CA VAL A 54 28.22 7.17 1.57
C VAL A 54 29.01 6.13 0.77
N GLN A 55 28.65 5.91 -0.49
CA GLN A 55 29.34 4.97 -1.39
C GLN A 55 30.81 5.33 -1.58
N ARG A 56 31.15 6.62 -1.65
CA ARG A 56 32.54 7.09 -1.76
C ARG A 56 33.35 6.85 -0.50
N GLN A 57 32.73 6.97 0.68
CA GLN A 57 33.42 6.73 1.95
C GLN A 57 33.59 5.24 2.27
N LEU A 58 32.69 4.40 1.73
CA LEU A 58 32.61 2.98 2.00
C LEU A 58 32.57 2.19 0.68
N PRO A 59 33.67 2.18 -0.10
CA PRO A 59 33.70 1.56 -1.43
C PRO A 59 33.50 0.05 -1.41
N ASP A 60 33.79 -0.61 -0.28
CA ASP A 60 33.62 -2.05 -0.08
C ASP A 60 32.17 -2.45 0.24
N PHE A 61 31.28 -1.47 0.43
CA PHE A 61 29.87 -1.68 0.69
C PHE A 61 29.04 -1.34 -0.53
N GLU A 62 27.95 -2.06 -0.74
CA GLU A 62 26.88 -1.65 -1.65
C GLU A 62 25.93 -0.72 -0.91
N VAL A 63 25.82 0.53 -1.38
CA VAL A 63 24.95 1.53 -0.76
C VAL A 63 23.68 1.71 -1.57
N ILE A 64 22.55 1.42 -0.93
CA ILE A 64 21.20 1.57 -1.48
C ILE A 64 20.55 2.77 -0.78
N SER A 65 19.93 3.66 -1.57
CA SER A 65 19.19 4.80 -1.04
C SER A 65 17.70 4.61 -1.29
N GLU A 66 16.95 4.51 -0.20
CA GLU A 66 15.49 4.54 -0.17
C GLU A 66 14.98 5.86 0.44
N LEU A 67 15.83 6.89 0.39
CA LEU A 67 15.49 8.25 0.78
C LEU A 67 14.55 8.87 -0.27
N THR A 68 13.39 9.35 0.15
CA THR A 68 12.44 10.00 -0.77
C THR A 68 12.01 11.36 -0.24
N PRO A 69 11.54 12.27 -1.11
CA PRO A 69 10.89 13.48 -0.63
C PRO A 69 9.72 13.18 0.31
N PRO A 70 9.47 14.03 1.34
CA PRO A 70 8.22 13.95 2.08
C PRO A 70 7.09 14.16 1.09
N ILE A 71 6.12 13.26 1.11
CA ILE A 71 4.90 13.46 0.34
C ILE A 71 4.08 14.48 1.15
N PRO A 72 3.89 15.71 0.63
CA PRO A 72 3.24 16.77 1.38
C PRO A 72 1.86 16.29 1.84
N PRO A 73 1.43 16.67 3.06
CA PRO A 73 0.04 16.45 3.46
C PRO A 73 -0.87 17.06 2.41
N GLU A 74 -1.89 16.31 2.01
CA GLU A 74 -2.96 16.85 1.18
C GLU A 74 -3.53 18.06 1.91
N GLY A 75 -3.53 19.22 1.23
CA GLY A 75 -4.23 20.40 1.73
C GLY A 75 -5.73 20.11 1.85
N PRO A 76 -6.50 21.00 2.51
CA PRO A 76 -7.95 20.86 2.51
C PRO A 76 -8.45 20.76 1.05
N PRO A 77 -9.40 19.86 0.77
CA PRO A 77 -9.92 19.69 -0.59
C PRO A 77 -10.48 21.02 -1.11
N GLU A 78 -10.12 21.37 -2.35
CA GLU A 78 -10.74 22.48 -3.07
C GLU A 78 -11.93 21.95 -3.88
N GLY A 79 -13.14 22.42 -3.59
CA GLY A 79 -14.37 21.98 -4.25
C GLY A 79 -14.98 20.71 -3.66
N PRO A 80 -15.87 20.01 -4.40
CA PRO A 80 -16.48 18.76 -3.94
C PRO A 80 -15.42 17.71 -3.59
N TYR A 81 -15.64 16.98 -2.52
CA TYR A 81 -14.74 15.93 -2.04
C TYR A 81 -15.49 14.80 -1.37
N VAL A 82 -14.86 13.64 -1.30
CA VAL A 82 -15.30 12.49 -0.50
C VAL A 82 -14.34 12.23 0.65
N ARG A 83 -14.88 11.87 1.82
CA ARG A 83 -14.10 11.41 2.98
C ARG A 83 -13.99 9.89 2.95
N ILE A 84 -12.77 9.38 2.93
CA ILE A 84 -12.50 7.95 2.83
C ILE A 84 -11.80 7.51 4.12
N ALA A 85 -12.36 6.49 4.77
CA ALA A 85 -11.64 5.70 5.76
C ALA A 85 -10.99 4.50 5.06
N ALA A 86 -9.73 4.19 5.38
CA ALA A 86 -9.04 3.04 4.83
C ALA A 86 -8.29 2.25 5.91
N ALA A 87 -8.44 0.92 5.90
CA ALA A 87 -7.74 0.01 6.80
C ALA A 87 -7.40 -1.29 6.08
N GLY A 88 -6.36 -1.99 6.51
CA GLY A 88 -6.01 -3.33 6.07
C GLY A 88 -5.31 -4.07 7.20
N ASP A 89 -5.08 -5.38 7.03
CA ASP A 89 -4.33 -6.19 7.99
C ASP A 89 -5.01 -6.18 9.37
N LEU A 90 -6.33 -6.39 9.35
CA LEU A 90 -7.19 -6.43 10.53
C LEU A 90 -6.91 -7.68 11.37
N HIS A 91 -6.58 -8.80 10.71
CA HIS A 91 -6.29 -10.11 11.29
C HIS A 91 -7.31 -10.49 12.37
N TYR A 92 -8.59 -10.58 11.99
CA TYR A 92 -9.62 -11.05 12.91
C TYR A 92 -9.46 -12.55 13.17
N ASP A 93 -9.37 -12.91 14.45
CA ASP A 93 -9.45 -14.28 14.95
C ASP A 93 -10.76 -14.50 15.74
N ALA A 94 -11.00 -15.71 16.23
CA ALA A 94 -12.17 -16.03 17.07
C ALA A 94 -12.29 -15.16 18.35
N ARG A 95 -11.18 -14.54 18.79
CA ARG A 95 -11.11 -13.69 19.99
C ARG A 95 -11.25 -12.20 19.70
N SER A 96 -11.34 -11.83 18.42
CA SER A 96 -11.38 -10.44 17.97
C SER A 96 -12.77 -9.79 18.09
N ARG A 97 -13.75 -10.46 18.68
CA ARG A 97 -15.11 -9.90 18.86
C ARG A 97 -15.06 -8.60 19.66
N GLY A 98 -15.60 -7.53 19.08
CA GLY A 98 -15.61 -6.20 19.69
C GLY A 98 -14.31 -5.42 19.54
N LYS A 99 -13.27 -5.96 18.89
CA LYS A 99 -11.94 -5.36 18.74
C LYS A 99 -12.02 -3.96 18.13
N LEU A 100 -12.80 -3.79 17.05
CA LEU A 100 -12.93 -2.51 16.34
C LEU A 100 -14.36 -1.98 16.28
N ARG A 101 -15.34 -2.65 16.88
CA ARG A 101 -16.75 -2.23 16.88
C ARG A 101 -16.96 -0.75 17.22
N SER A 102 -16.37 -0.30 18.33
CA SER A 102 -16.50 1.10 18.77
C SER A 102 -15.84 2.10 17.81
N HIS A 103 -14.83 1.65 17.07
CA HIS A 103 -14.16 2.44 16.05
C HIS A 103 -15.03 2.53 14.80
N PHE A 104 -15.54 1.41 14.29
CA PHE A 104 -16.43 1.38 13.14
C PHE A 104 -17.69 2.22 13.37
N GLN A 105 -18.29 2.19 14.57
CA GLN A 105 -19.45 3.03 14.90
C GLN A 105 -19.19 4.54 14.76
N LYS A 106 -17.95 5.01 14.96
CA LYS A 106 -17.61 6.43 14.80
C LYS A 106 -17.48 6.85 13.34
N LEU A 107 -17.17 5.90 12.45
CA LEU A 107 -16.93 6.17 11.03
C LEU A 107 -18.14 6.78 10.32
N GLU A 108 -19.37 6.50 10.76
CA GLU A 108 -20.59 7.07 10.16
C GLU A 108 -20.59 8.61 10.15
N GLY A 109 -19.97 9.25 11.15
CA GLY A 109 -19.84 10.71 11.21
C GLY A 109 -18.59 11.26 10.52
N GLU A 110 -17.58 10.41 10.29
CA GLU A 110 -16.21 10.82 9.95
C GLU A 110 -15.83 10.51 8.49
N ALA A 111 -16.43 9.48 7.89
CA ALA A 111 -16.18 9.04 6.53
C ALA A 111 -17.48 8.89 5.74
N ASP A 112 -17.37 8.90 4.42
CA ASP A 112 -18.47 8.62 3.50
C ASP A 112 -18.34 7.22 2.88
N LEU A 113 -17.15 6.61 2.96
CA LEU A 113 -16.81 5.29 2.41
C LEU A 113 -15.71 4.64 3.27
N LEU A 114 -15.81 3.33 3.51
CA LEU A 114 -14.75 2.52 4.13
C LEU A 114 -14.12 1.57 3.09
N LEU A 115 -12.80 1.64 2.96
CA LEU A 115 -11.98 0.74 2.14
C LEU A 115 -11.22 -0.25 3.03
N LEU A 116 -11.34 -1.55 2.74
CA LEU A 116 -10.63 -2.62 3.44
C LEU A 116 -9.60 -3.32 2.52
N ALA A 117 -8.32 -3.13 2.80
CA ALA A 117 -7.18 -3.47 1.94
C ALA A 117 -6.59 -4.88 2.21
N GLY A 118 -7.46 -5.88 2.40
CA GLY A 118 -7.06 -7.28 2.61
C GLY A 118 -6.57 -7.63 4.01
N ASP A 119 -6.31 -8.92 4.21
CA ASP A 119 -5.99 -9.57 5.48
C ASP A 119 -7.04 -9.22 6.55
N LEU A 120 -8.30 -9.46 6.18
CA LEU A 120 -9.47 -9.17 7.01
C LEU A 120 -9.54 -10.15 8.19
N THR A 121 -9.24 -11.41 7.90
CA THR A 121 -9.19 -12.53 8.84
C THR A 121 -7.75 -12.98 9.07
N ASP A 122 -7.49 -13.73 10.14
CA ASP A 122 -6.17 -14.27 10.42
C ASP A 122 -5.84 -15.49 9.55
N THR A 123 -6.83 -16.36 9.24
CA THR A 123 -6.59 -17.57 8.43
C THR A 123 -7.65 -17.88 7.37
N GLY A 124 -8.63 -17.00 7.16
CA GLY A 124 -9.63 -17.17 6.10
C GLY A 124 -10.71 -18.19 6.44
N THR A 125 -11.11 -18.29 7.71
CA THR A 125 -12.20 -19.18 8.13
C THR A 125 -13.55 -18.46 8.23
N SER A 126 -14.65 -19.23 8.11
CA SER A 126 -16.00 -18.70 8.33
C SER A 126 -16.21 -18.15 9.75
N GLU A 127 -15.58 -18.76 10.76
CA GLU A 127 -15.70 -18.30 12.16
C GLU A 127 -15.10 -16.90 12.32
N GLU A 128 -13.87 -16.69 11.85
CA GLU A 128 -13.19 -15.40 11.86
C GLU A 128 -13.99 -14.33 11.09
N THR A 129 -14.51 -14.73 9.92
CA THR A 129 -15.33 -13.86 9.07
C THR A 129 -16.60 -13.43 9.80
N ALA A 130 -17.27 -14.34 10.51
CA ALA A 130 -18.46 -14.02 11.30
C ALA A 130 -18.17 -13.01 12.42
N VAL A 131 -17.01 -13.13 13.08
CA VAL A 131 -16.58 -12.17 14.11
C VAL A 131 -16.37 -10.77 13.53
N LEU A 132 -15.75 -10.67 12.34
CA LEU A 132 -15.57 -9.39 11.66
C LEU A 132 -16.92 -8.77 11.27
N ILE A 133 -17.82 -9.54 10.66
CA ILE A 133 -19.16 -9.07 10.27
C ILE A 133 -19.94 -8.54 11.48
N GLU A 134 -19.82 -9.18 12.64
CA GLU A 134 -20.47 -8.73 13.87
C GLU A 134 -19.99 -7.33 14.29
N ASP A 135 -18.71 -7.02 14.10
CA ASP A 135 -18.13 -5.72 14.42
C ASP A 135 -18.45 -4.64 13.38
N LEU A 136 -18.60 -5.02 12.11
CA LEU A 136 -19.05 -4.12 11.03
C LEU A 136 -20.56 -3.82 11.10
N LYS A 137 -21.32 -4.64 11.84
CA LYS A 137 -22.78 -4.51 11.92
C LYS A 137 -23.21 -3.13 12.43
N GLY A 138 -24.09 -2.50 11.67
CA GLY A 138 -24.67 -1.20 11.99
C GLY A 138 -23.92 -0.01 11.38
N LEU A 139 -22.76 -0.25 10.74
CA LEU A 139 -22.12 0.76 9.92
C LEU A 139 -22.97 1.03 8.67
N ARG A 140 -23.33 2.30 8.43
CA ARG A 140 -24.24 2.70 7.35
C ARG A 140 -23.56 3.27 6.10
N ILE A 141 -22.25 3.50 6.17
CA ILE A 141 -21.47 3.91 5.00
C ILE A 141 -21.14 2.68 4.15
N PRO A 142 -21.01 2.82 2.82
CA PRO A 142 -20.55 1.74 1.97
C PRO A 142 -19.21 1.19 2.43
N ILE A 143 -19.05 -0.14 2.35
CA ILE A 143 -17.82 -0.85 2.69
C ILE A 143 -17.37 -1.61 1.45
N VAL A 144 -16.17 -1.32 0.96
CA VAL A 144 -15.57 -1.99 -0.19
C VAL A 144 -14.26 -2.62 0.25
N ALA A 145 -14.09 -3.90 -0.05
CA ALA A 145 -12.96 -4.68 0.42
C ALA A 145 -12.28 -5.42 -0.73
N VAL A 146 -10.99 -5.68 -0.59
CA VAL A 146 -10.31 -6.80 -1.26
C VAL A 146 -9.87 -7.80 -0.20
N LEU A 147 -9.59 -9.02 -0.62
CA LEU A 147 -9.00 -10.04 0.26
C LEU A 147 -7.47 -9.94 0.25
N GLY A 148 -6.84 -10.39 1.34
CA GLY A 148 -5.39 -10.55 1.43
C GLY A 148 -4.96 -12.01 1.39
N ASN A 149 -3.67 -12.28 1.63
CA ASN A 149 -3.16 -13.65 1.60
C ASN A 149 -3.60 -14.48 2.81
N HIS A 150 -3.86 -13.86 3.96
CA HIS A 150 -4.38 -14.56 5.14
C HIS A 150 -5.81 -15.07 4.90
N ASP A 151 -6.63 -14.28 4.22
CA ASP A 151 -8.00 -14.67 3.84
C ASP A 151 -8.04 -15.89 2.90
N TYR A 152 -6.92 -16.20 2.24
CA TYR A 152 -6.74 -17.36 1.36
C TYR A 152 -6.20 -18.60 2.09
N HIS A 153 -5.69 -18.49 3.32
CA HIS A 153 -4.87 -19.52 3.96
C HIS A 153 -5.61 -20.87 4.10
N CYS A 154 -6.84 -20.88 4.61
CA CYS A 154 -7.65 -22.09 4.72
C CYS A 154 -8.36 -22.51 3.41
N ASN A 155 -8.12 -21.82 2.29
CA ASN A 155 -8.74 -22.08 0.98
C ASN A 155 -10.30 -22.02 0.97
N GLN A 156 -10.91 -21.27 1.91
CA GLN A 156 -12.36 -21.08 1.99
C GLN A 156 -12.83 -19.75 1.36
N VAL A 157 -12.04 -19.19 0.44
CA VAL A 157 -12.23 -17.87 -0.17
C VAL A 157 -13.66 -17.62 -0.64
N LYS A 158 -14.29 -18.60 -1.31
CA LYS A 158 -15.68 -18.48 -1.79
C LYS A 158 -16.67 -18.25 -0.66
N GLU A 159 -16.48 -18.95 0.45
CA GLU A 159 -17.35 -18.87 1.62
C GLU A 159 -17.12 -17.57 2.38
N VAL A 160 -15.85 -17.18 2.60
CA VAL A 160 -15.48 -15.89 3.18
C VAL A 160 -16.10 -14.74 2.39
N ARG A 161 -15.96 -14.74 1.05
CA ARG A 161 -16.55 -13.73 0.17
C ARG A 161 -18.07 -13.68 0.26
N ARG A 162 -18.73 -14.85 0.27
CA ARG A 162 -20.19 -14.95 0.41
C ARG A 162 -20.65 -14.32 1.72
N MET A 163 -20.04 -14.69 2.83
CA MET A 163 -20.38 -14.18 4.16
C MET A 163 -20.17 -12.67 4.26
N LEU A 164 -19.03 -12.15 3.77
CA LEU A 164 -18.77 -10.71 3.75
C LEU A 164 -19.83 -9.95 2.93
N GLY A 165 -20.22 -10.49 1.77
CA GLY A 165 -21.31 -9.96 0.96
C GLY A 165 -22.65 -9.91 1.69
N GLU A 166 -23.02 -10.99 2.37
CA GLU A 166 -24.22 -11.05 3.22
C GLU A 166 -24.15 -10.08 4.42
N GLY A 167 -22.94 -9.79 4.88
CA GLY A 167 -22.64 -8.77 5.89
C GLY A 167 -22.67 -7.33 5.37
N GLY A 168 -22.97 -7.09 4.09
CA GLY A 168 -23.04 -5.76 3.49
C GLY A 168 -21.70 -5.22 2.96
N VAL A 169 -20.67 -6.06 2.86
CA VAL A 169 -19.36 -5.68 2.30
C VAL A 169 -19.31 -6.01 0.81
N THR A 170 -18.96 -5.03 -0.02
CA THR A 170 -18.69 -5.28 -1.44
C THR A 170 -17.25 -5.76 -1.59
N VAL A 171 -17.06 -7.07 -1.79
CA VAL A 171 -15.73 -7.68 -1.95
C VAL A 171 -15.34 -7.75 -3.42
N LEU A 172 -14.23 -7.11 -3.77
CA LEU A 172 -13.68 -7.05 -5.11
C LEU A 172 -12.53 -8.05 -5.30
N GLU A 173 -12.57 -8.78 -6.42
CA GLU A 173 -11.53 -9.76 -6.80
C GLU A 173 -11.24 -9.71 -8.30
N GLY A 174 -10.61 -8.62 -8.74
CA GLY A 174 -10.36 -8.34 -10.15
C GLY A 174 -11.58 -7.75 -10.88
N ASP A 175 -12.50 -7.17 -10.12
CA ASP A 175 -13.72 -6.49 -10.58
C ASP A 175 -13.80 -5.07 -9.95
N SER A 176 -14.89 -4.36 -10.23
CA SER A 176 -15.11 -3.00 -9.73
C SER A 176 -16.52 -2.76 -9.22
N THR A 177 -16.67 -1.68 -8.46
CA THR A 177 -17.95 -1.13 -8.06
C THR A 177 -17.93 0.40 -8.20
N VAL A 178 -19.11 1.00 -8.30
CA VAL A 178 -19.27 2.45 -8.26
C VAL A 178 -20.07 2.81 -7.03
N VAL A 179 -19.52 3.70 -6.21
CA VAL A 179 -20.17 4.26 -5.03
C VAL A 179 -20.56 5.70 -5.35
N HIS A 180 -21.82 6.04 -5.13
CA HIS A 180 -22.31 7.41 -5.20
C HIS A 180 -22.45 7.95 -3.78
N CYS A 181 -21.66 8.98 -3.46
CA CYS A 181 -21.82 9.70 -2.20
C CYS A 181 -21.55 11.18 -2.42
N ARG A 182 -22.33 12.02 -1.74
CA ARG A 182 -22.39 13.47 -2.02
C ARG A 182 -22.76 13.69 -3.50
N GLU A 183 -22.03 14.55 -4.21
CA GLU A 183 -22.24 14.88 -5.61
C GLU A 183 -21.26 14.15 -6.55
N LEU A 184 -20.55 13.13 -6.06
CA LEU A 184 -19.48 12.44 -6.78
C LEU A 184 -19.81 10.96 -7.01
N SER A 185 -19.43 10.47 -8.18
CA SER A 185 -19.31 9.05 -8.48
C SER A 185 -17.86 8.58 -8.27
N ILE A 186 -17.70 7.51 -7.50
CA ILE A 186 -16.38 6.96 -7.14
C ILE A 186 -16.30 5.53 -7.66
N GLY A 187 -15.51 5.35 -8.71
CA GLY A 187 -15.18 4.04 -9.25
C GLY A 187 -14.05 3.40 -8.45
N ILE A 188 -14.27 2.18 -7.97
CA ILE A 188 -13.27 1.43 -7.20
C ILE A 188 -13.02 0.14 -7.94
N ALA A 189 -11.80 -0.05 -8.42
CA ALA A 189 -11.33 -1.31 -8.98
C ALA A 189 -10.45 -2.01 -7.95
N GLY A 190 -10.73 -3.27 -7.67
CA GLY A 190 -10.10 -3.97 -6.55
C GLY A 190 -9.56 -5.33 -6.93
N THR A 191 -8.38 -5.66 -6.44
CA THR A 191 -7.86 -7.03 -6.46
C THR A 191 -6.90 -7.24 -5.30
N LYS A 192 -6.71 -8.47 -4.83
CA LYS A 192 -5.65 -8.78 -3.86
C LYS A 192 -4.29 -8.28 -4.35
N GLY A 193 -4.02 -8.46 -5.65
CA GLY A 193 -2.67 -8.35 -6.18
C GLY A 193 -1.85 -9.60 -5.88
N PHE A 194 -0.58 -9.56 -6.29
CA PHE A 194 0.36 -10.65 -6.02
C PHE A 194 1.81 -10.18 -6.01
N ALA A 195 2.66 -11.07 -5.54
CA ALA A 195 4.10 -10.94 -5.46
C ALA A 195 4.77 -10.95 -6.85
N GLY A 196 6.03 -10.50 -6.95
CA GLY A 196 6.77 -10.48 -8.20
C GLY A 196 8.01 -9.62 -8.16
N GLY A 197 8.10 -8.73 -7.16
CA GLY A 197 9.23 -7.85 -6.93
C GLY A 197 9.17 -6.55 -7.72
N PHE A 198 10.21 -5.76 -7.53
CA PHE A 198 10.28 -4.39 -8.01
C PHE A 198 11.43 -4.24 -8.99
N GLU A 199 11.50 -3.09 -9.65
CA GLU A 199 12.50 -2.87 -10.69
C GLU A 199 13.94 -3.13 -10.21
N GLY A 200 14.70 -3.82 -11.04
CA GLY A 200 16.05 -4.30 -10.72
C GLY A 200 16.10 -5.57 -9.86
N ALA A 201 15.01 -5.97 -9.22
CA ALA A 201 14.92 -7.15 -8.36
C ALA A 201 13.52 -7.80 -8.42
N CYS A 202 13.17 -8.32 -9.60
CA CYS A 202 11.89 -8.98 -9.87
C CYS A 202 12.08 -10.31 -10.60
N GLY A 203 11.13 -11.22 -10.44
CA GLY A 203 11.10 -12.45 -11.25
C GLY A 203 10.72 -12.13 -12.71
N THR A 204 11.01 -13.08 -13.59
CA THR A 204 10.63 -13.02 -15.02
C THR A 204 9.98 -14.31 -15.45
N VAL A 205 9.25 -14.30 -16.57
CA VAL A 205 8.67 -15.52 -17.18
C VAL A 205 9.78 -16.30 -17.89
N PHE A 206 10.76 -16.78 -17.12
CA PHE A 206 11.93 -17.50 -17.59
C PHE A 206 12.29 -18.64 -16.63
N GLY A 207 12.93 -19.69 -17.13
CA GLY A 207 13.35 -20.85 -16.34
C GLY A 207 12.24 -21.89 -16.14
N GLU A 208 12.12 -22.35 -14.89
CA GLU A 208 11.25 -23.43 -14.45
C GLU A 208 9.75 -23.08 -14.59
N PRO A 209 8.87 -24.09 -14.77
CA PRO A 209 7.42 -23.88 -14.82
C PRO A 209 6.85 -23.08 -13.64
N GLU A 210 7.37 -23.28 -12.44
CA GLU A 210 6.90 -22.64 -11.20
C GLU A 210 7.20 -21.14 -11.19
N MET A 211 8.42 -20.74 -11.58
CA MET A 211 8.79 -19.32 -11.71
C MET A 211 7.95 -18.62 -12.77
N LYS A 212 7.77 -19.27 -13.93
CA LYS A 212 6.89 -18.76 -14.99
C LYS A 212 5.45 -18.63 -14.53
N ALA A 213 4.92 -19.64 -13.82
CA ALA A 213 3.56 -19.61 -13.29
C ALA A 213 3.36 -18.51 -12.24
N PHE A 214 4.35 -18.31 -11.36
CA PHE A 214 4.36 -17.28 -10.33
C PHE A 214 4.27 -15.88 -10.94
N ILE A 215 5.15 -15.56 -11.89
CA ILE A 215 5.16 -14.23 -12.54
C ILE A 215 3.97 -14.05 -13.48
N ALA A 216 3.59 -15.08 -14.25
CA ALA A 216 2.43 -15.00 -15.12
C ALA A 216 1.12 -14.78 -14.33
N HIS A 217 1.03 -15.23 -13.07
CA HIS A 217 -0.11 -14.91 -12.21
C HIS A 217 -0.21 -13.40 -11.96
N THR A 218 0.90 -12.77 -11.59
CA THR A 218 0.97 -11.31 -11.35
C THR A 218 0.71 -10.51 -12.62
N GLU A 219 1.20 -10.95 -13.77
CA GLU A 219 0.90 -10.33 -15.06
C GLU A 219 -0.60 -10.36 -15.36
N ARG A 220 -1.27 -11.50 -15.18
CA ARG A 220 -2.73 -11.61 -15.38
C ARG A 220 -3.51 -10.71 -14.44
N VAL A 221 -3.18 -10.71 -13.15
CA VAL A 221 -3.85 -9.88 -12.14
C VAL A 221 -3.65 -8.39 -12.42
N SER A 222 -2.43 -7.99 -12.81
CA SER A 222 -2.13 -6.59 -13.15
C SER A 222 -2.85 -6.16 -14.42
N HIS A 223 -2.93 -7.03 -15.42
CA HIS A 223 -3.67 -6.76 -16.66
C HIS A 223 -5.17 -6.58 -16.39
N GLN A 224 -5.78 -7.48 -15.61
CA GLN A 224 -7.19 -7.39 -15.22
C GLN A 224 -7.48 -6.10 -14.44
N LEU A 225 -6.60 -5.73 -13.50
CA LEU A 225 -6.70 -4.46 -12.77
C LEU A 225 -6.68 -3.26 -13.73
N LYS A 226 -5.77 -3.24 -14.70
CA LYS A 226 -5.67 -2.18 -15.70
C LYS A 226 -6.97 -2.05 -16.49
N GLU A 227 -7.49 -3.14 -17.05
CA GLU A 227 -8.72 -3.12 -17.85
C GLU A 227 -9.93 -2.65 -17.02
N THR A 228 -10.00 -3.10 -15.77
CA THR A 228 -11.07 -2.73 -14.83
C THR A 228 -11.01 -1.26 -14.43
N LEU A 229 -9.83 -0.72 -14.14
CA LEU A 229 -9.66 0.72 -13.85
C LEU A 229 -9.97 1.59 -15.08
N PHE A 230 -9.53 1.14 -16.25
CA PHE A 230 -9.72 1.87 -17.49
C PHE A 230 -11.20 2.01 -17.85
N SER A 231 -12.00 0.96 -17.63
CA SER A 231 -13.43 0.95 -17.96
C SER A 231 -14.33 1.80 -17.06
N LEU A 232 -13.83 2.26 -15.91
CA LEU A 232 -14.59 3.13 -15.02
C LEU A 232 -14.76 4.52 -15.62
N GLU A 233 -16.01 4.96 -15.79
CA GLU A 233 -16.39 6.32 -16.17
C GLU A 233 -16.99 7.03 -14.96
N THR A 234 -16.14 7.57 -14.08
CA THR A 234 -16.52 8.16 -12.78
C THR A 234 -15.71 9.42 -12.50
N ASP A 235 -16.18 10.23 -11.54
CA ASP A 235 -15.51 11.48 -11.16
C ASP A 235 -14.18 11.23 -10.44
N LEU A 236 -14.10 10.13 -9.71
CA LEU A 236 -12.92 9.67 -8.98
C LEU A 236 -12.67 8.18 -9.19
N LYS A 237 -11.41 7.79 -9.39
CA LYS A 237 -10.98 6.38 -9.51
C LYS A 237 -10.05 5.99 -8.38
N ILE A 238 -10.36 4.87 -7.72
CA ILE A 238 -9.54 4.30 -6.64
C ILE A 238 -9.10 2.88 -7.05
N ALA A 239 -7.80 2.62 -6.94
CA ALA A 239 -7.28 1.26 -6.97
C ALA A 239 -7.18 0.74 -5.54
N LEU A 240 -7.89 -0.34 -5.22
CA LEU A 240 -7.84 -1.01 -3.93
C LEU A 240 -7.07 -2.32 -4.05
N LEU A 241 -5.99 -2.47 -3.30
CA LEU A 241 -5.08 -3.60 -3.35
C LEU A 241 -4.84 -4.17 -1.95
N HIS A 242 -4.28 -5.38 -1.88
CA HIS A 242 -3.62 -5.84 -0.67
C HIS A 242 -2.10 -5.74 -0.82
N TYR A 243 -1.55 -6.33 -1.88
CA TYR A 243 -0.12 -6.30 -2.20
C TYR A 243 0.35 -4.91 -2.61
N ALA A 244 1.61 -4.58 -2.26
CA ALA A 244 2.17 -3.27 -2.53
C ALA A 244 2.42 -3.03 -4.04
N PRO A 245 1.90 -1.93 -4.62
CA PRO A 245 2.11 -1.62 -6.02
C PRO A 245 3.45 -0.91 -6.30
N ILE A 246 4.09 -0.38 -5.25
CA ILE A 246 5.32 0.40 -5.34
C ILE A 246 6.30 -0.02 -4.25
N ARG A 247 7.60 0.09 -4.52
CA ARG A 247 8.67 -0.28 -3.58
C ARG A 247 8.66 0.65 -2.38
N GLU A 248 8.34 1.92 -2.62
CA GLU A 248 8.44 3.00 -1.66
C GLU A 248 7.66 2.69 -0.39
N THR A 249 6.45 2.13 -0.47
CA THR A 249 5.64 1.82 0.74
C THR A 249 6.16 0.64 1.54
N LEU A 250 7.16 -0.09 1.03
CA LEU A 250 7.89 -1.15 1.75
C LEU A 250 9.09 -0.63 2.55
N ALA A 251 9.42 0.65 2.47
CA ALA A 251 10.56 1.22 3.19
C ALA A 251 10.43 1.01 4.71
N GLY A 252 11.27 0.11 5.26
CA GLY A 252 11.26 -0.34 6.65
C GLY A 252 11.06 -1.86 6.80
N GLU A 253 10.57 -2.53 5.77
CA GLU A 253 10.63 -3.98 5.62
C GLU A 253 12.06 -4.46 5.27
N ARG A 254 12.33 -5.74 5.46
CA ARG A 254 13.59 -6.35 5.01
C ARG A 254 13.60 -6.46 3.48
N ALA A 255 14.70 -6.07 2.85
CA ALA A 255 14.80 -6.07 1.38
C ALA A 255 14.60 -7.45 0.76
N GLU A 256 14.97 -8.53 1.47
CA GLU A 256 14.79 -9.92 1.01
C GLU A 256 13.33 -10.31 0.81
N VAL A 257 12.40 -9.66 1.52
CA VAL A 257 10.98 -10.01 1.41
C VAL A 257 10.23 -9.20 0.36
N PHE A 258 10.84 -8.15 -0.20
CA PHE A 258 10.18 -7.27 -1.17
C PHE A 258 9.57 -8.03 -2.35
N PRO A 259 10.23 -9.04 -2.94
CA PRO A 259 9.63 -9.84 -4.02
C PRO A 259 8.31 -10.52 -3.64
N PHE A 260 8.09 -10.80 -2.36
CA PHE A 260 6.90 -11.46 -1.85
C PHE A 260 5.84 -10.48 -1.34
N LEU A 261 6.17 -9.20 -1.12
CA LEU A 261 5.25 -8.20 -0.60
C LEU A 261 4.51 -7.40 -1.70
N GLY A 262 4.93 -7.51 -2.94
CA GLY A 262 4.32 -6.74 -4.02
C GLY A 262 4.96 -6.92 -5.38
N SER A 263 4.50 -6.11 -6.33
CA SER A 263 5.05 -6.09 -7.69
C SER A 263 4.92 -4.72 -8.35
N TYR A 264 5.98 -4.31 -9.07
CA TYR A 264 5.94 -3.10 -9.90
C TYR A 264 4.91 -3.17 -11.04
N LEU A 265 4.50 -4.38 -11.45
CA LEU A 265 3.49 -4.57 -12.50
C LEU A 265 2.13 -3.99 -12.09
N LEU A 266 1.80 -4.02 -10.80
CA LEU A 266 0.57 -3.42 -10.26
C LEU A 266 0.63 -1.89 -10.38
N GLY A 267 1.73 -1.26 -9.95
CA GLY A 267 1.93 0.18 -10.09
C GLY A 267 1.91 0.62 -11.56
N LYS A 268 2.55 -0.14 -12.45
CA LYS A 268 2.52 0.10 -13.90
C LYS A 268 1.10 0.02 -14.47
N ALA A 269 0.33 -1.00 -14.10
CA ALA A 269 -1.06 -1.15 -14.54
C ALA A 269 -1.92 0.04 -14.13
N ILE A 270 -1.75 0.52 -12.89
CA ILE A 270 -2.46 1.69 -12.37
C ILE A 270 -2.04 2.97 -13.10
N ASP A 271 -0.76 3.18 -13.32
CA ASP A 271 -0.25 4.34 -14.06
C ASP A 271 -0.78 4.38 -15.51
N GLU A 272 -0.90 3.22 -16.17
CA GLU A 272 -1.41 3.11 -17.53
C GLU A 272 -2.93 3.32 -17.63
N ALA A 273 -3.71 2.92 -16.61
CA ALA A 273 -5.17 3.06 -16.60
C ALA A 273 -5.65 4.41 -16.04
N GLY A 274 -4.87 5.01 -15.14
CA GLY A 274 -5.21 6.21 -14.38
C GLY A 274 -6.05 5.90 -13.13
N ALA A 275 -5.60 6.44 -12.00
CA ALA A 275 -6.34 6.49 -10.75
C ALA A 275 -6.03 7.81 -10.01
N ASP A 276 -6.90 8.21 -9.09
CA ASP A 276 -6.70 9.37 -8.23
C ASP A 276 -6.04 9.00 -6.90
N LEU A 277 -6.25 7.76 -6.45
CA LEU A 277 -5.70 7.20 -5.22
C LEU A 277 -5.48 5.69 -5.34
N VAL A 278 -4.40 5.20 -4.74
CA VAL A 278 -4.19 3.77 -4.49
C VAL A 278 -4.16 3.52 -2.99
N VAL A 279 -4.89 2.50 -2.54
CA VAL A 279 -4.86 2.00 -1.16
C VAL A 279 -4.40 0.55 -1.18
N HIS A 280 -3.42 0.19 -0.35
CA HIS A 280 -2.99 -1.20 -0.17
C HIS A 280 -2.72 -1.53 1.31
N GLY A 281 -2.46 -2.80 1.64
CA GLY A 281 -2.08 -3.27 2.98
C GLY A 281 -0.73 -3.98 2.98
N HIS A 282 -0.64 -5.10 3.71
CA HIS A 282 0.41 -6.12 3.68
C HIS A 282 1.80 -5.73 4.25
N ALA A 283 2.22 -4.48 4.08
CA ALA A 283 3.54 -4.02 4.52
C ALA A 283 3.49 -3.44 5.95
N HIS A 284 3.62 -4.30 6.95
CA HIS A 284 3.45 -3.99 8.38
C HIS A 284 4.56 -3.13 8.99
N HIS A 285 5.75 -3.18 8.41
CA HIS A 285 6.93 -2.40 8.81
C HIS A 285 7.32 -1.36 7.76
N GLY A 286 6.53 -1.22 6.70
CA GLY A 286 6.73 -0.24 5.66
C GLY A 286 6.39 1.20 6.10
N ARG A 287 5.98 2.02 5.13
CA ARG A 287 5.51 3.39 5.37
C ARG A 287 4.15 3.65 4.76
N GLU A 288 3.44 4.61 5.35
CA GLU A 288 2.08 4.99 4.94
C GLU A 288 2.05 5.52 3.51
N ARG A 289 2.97 6.41 3.14
CA ARG A 289 2.85 7.19 1.91
C ARG A 289 3.90 6.80 0.89
N GLY A 290 3.45 6.69 -0.35
CA GLY A 290 4.29 6.65 -1.53
C GLY A 290 3.58 7.29 -2.72
N MET A 291 4.21 7.21 -3.88
CA MET A 291 3.65 7.69 -5.13
C MET A 291 4.10 6.76 -6.25
N THR A 292 3.21 6.44 -7.18
CA THR A 292 3.59 5.74 -8.40
C THR A 292 4.48 6.63 -9.27
N ARG A 293 5.06 6.05 -10.33
CA ARG A 293 5.86 6.82 -11.29
C ARG A 293 5.02 7.84 -12.05
N GLY A 294 3.76 7.51 -12.30
CA GLY A 294 2.77 8.41 -12.90
C GLY A 294 2.26 9.52 -11.97
N GLY A 295 2.72 9.60 -10.72
CA GLY A 295 2.30 10.65 -9.78
C GLY A 295 0.98 10.38 -9.07
N ILE A 296 0.58 9.10 -8.97
CA ILE A 296 -0.64 8.69 -8.26
C ILE A 296 -0.27 8.40 -6.80
N PRO A 297 -0.94 9.04 -5.82
CA PRO A 297 -0.65 8.83 -4.41
C PRO A 297 -1.02 7.41 -4.02
N VAL A 298 -0.10 6.77 -3.30
CA VAL A 298 -0.28 5.43 -2.74
C VAL A 298 -0.29 5.52 -1.22
N ARG A 299 -1.23 4.80 -0.60
CA ARG A 299 -1.43 4.75 0.84
C ARG A 299 -1.43 3.30 1.32
N ASN A 300 -0.48 2.98 2.19
CA ASN A 300 -0.43 1.74 2.95
C ASN A 300 -1.33 1.88 4.18
N ALA A 301 -2.43 1.13 4.19
CA ALA A 301 -3.47 1.09 5.20
C ALA A 301 -3.30 -0.03 6.25
N ALA A 302 -2.15 -0.72 6.25
CA ALA A 302 -1.88 -1.79 7.22
C ALA A 302 -1.93 -1.27 8.66
N ILE A 303 -2.89 -1.73 9.46
CA ILE A 303 -3.06 -1.32 10.87
C ILE A 303 -1.77 -1.50 11.70
N PRO A 304 -1.01 -2.62 11.58
CA PRO A 304 0.24 -2.79 12.30
C PRO A 304 1.26 -1.66 12.04
N MET A 305 1.31 -1.17 10.80
CA MET A 305 2.18 -0.07 10.38
C MET A 305 1.68 1.27 10.94
N LEU A 306 0.37 1.51 10.85
CA LEU A 306 -0.25 2.77 11.25
C LEU A 306 -0.27 3.01 12.75
N LYS A 307 -0.34 1.94 13.55
CA LYS A 307 -0.62 1.99 15.00
C LYS A 307 -1.92 2.75 15.31
N LYS A 308 -2.85 2.75 14.37
CA LYS A 308 -4.19 3.37 14.40
C LYS A 308 -5.15 2.43 13.68
N ALA A 309 -6.44 2.57 13.97
CA ALA A 309 -7.45 1.66 13.42
C ALA A 309 -7.74 1.89 11.92
N ASN A 310 -7.46 3.09 11.41
CA ASN A 310 -7.62 3.44 9.99
C ASN A 310 -6.85 4.72 9.63
N LEU A 311 -6.78 4.98 8.33
CA LEU A 311 -6.43 6.25 7.72
C LEU A 311 -7.69 7.01 7.31
N PHE A 312 -7.58 8.34 7.27
CA PHE A 312 -8.62 9.23 6.74
C PHE A 312 -8.04 10.09 5.62
N TYR A 313 -8.79 10.18 4.52
CA TYR A 313 -8.46 11.02 3.35
C TYR A 313 -9.66 11.83 2.92
N SER A 314 -9.38 13.00 2.34
CA SER A 314 -10.37 13.76 1.59
C SER A 314 -9.92 13.80 0.14
N LEU A 315 -10.67 13.14 -0.74
CA LEU A 315 -10.33 13.03 -2.15
C LEU A 315 -11.24 13.94 -2.97
N SER A 316 -10.63 14.83 -3.75
CA SER A 316 -11.31 15.70 -4.71
C SER A 316 -10.90 15.33 -6.14
N PRO A 317 -11.80 15.47 -7.12
CA PRO A 317 -11.42 15.34 -8.53
C PRO A 317 -10.25 16.25 -8.84
N ARG A 318 -9.17 15.69 -9.39
CA ARG A 318 -8.03 16.52 -9.84
C ARG A 318 -8.51 17.44 -10.97
N ALA A 319 -8.08 18.70 -10.94
CA ALA A 319 -8.29 19.60 -12.07
C ALA A 319 -7.75 18.91 -13.35
N LYS A 320 -8.64 18.60 -14.29
CA LYS A 320 -8.24 18.01 -15.57
C LYS A 320 -7.23 18.96 -16.20
N LYS A 321 -5.98 18.53 -16.36
CA LYS A 321 -5.01 19.28 -17.16
C LYS A 321 -5.61 19.38 -18.55
N THR A 322 -6.09 20.56 -18.92
CA THR A 322 -6.47 20.85 -20.30
C THR A 322 -5.20 20.70 -21.12
N HIS A 323 -5.07 19.61 -21.87
CA HIS A 323 -4.09 19.53 -22.93
C HIS A 323 -4.53 20.52 -24.02
N SER A 324 -3.99 21.73 -23.95
CA SER A 324 -3.96 22.68 -25.07
C SER A 324 -2.87 22.28 -26.05
#